data_AF-A0A9X1Z3I9-F1
#
_entry.id   AF-A0A9X1Z3I9-F1
#
_cell.length_a   1.000
_cell.length_b   1.000
_cell.length_c   1.000
_cell.angle_alpha   90.00
_cell.angle_beta   90.00
_cell.angle_gamma   90.00
#
_symmetry.space_group_name_H-M   'P 1'
#
loop_
_entity.id
_entity.type
_entity.pdbx_description
1 polymer ?
#
loop_
_entity_poly.entity_id
_entity_poly.type
_entity_poly.pdbx_seq_one_letter_code
_entity_poly.pdbx_strand_id
1 'polypeptide(L)' 'MNRKQEMIKKLAKRAKARKNKVVPSNPSSKPVERYISKAEREKIALAAAAEQAAANNDTDTPAEAVVDTPETADKE' A
#
# COMPACT_ATOMS: atom_id res chain seq x y z
N MET A 1 5.15 -53.90 0.68
CA MET A 1 5.99 -52.76 1.13
C MET A 1 5.96 -52.76 2.66
N ASN A 2 7.00 -52.29 3.37
CA ASN A 2 6.97 -52.32 4.83
C ASN A 2 5.86 -51.36 5.34
N ARG A 3 5.06 -51.74 6.35
CA ARG A 3 3.92 -50.94 6.86
C ARG A 3 4.30 -49.49 7.16
N LYS A 4 5.50 -49.26 7.72
CA LYS A 4 6.03 -47.91 7.99
C LYS A 4 6.15 -47.08 6.71
N GLN A 5 6.67 -47.68 5.63
CA GLN A 5 6.85 -46.99 4.35
C GLN A 5 5.50 -46.66 3.69
N GLU A 6 4.50 -47.53 3.80
CA GLU A 6 3.16 -47.26 3.27
C GLU A 6 2.50 -46.08 3.98
N MET A 7 2.64 -46.00 5.31
CA MET A 7 2.10 -44.91 6.10
C MET A 7 2.75 -43.58 5.71
N ILE A 8 4.08 -43.55 5.58
CA ILE A 8 4.84 -42.36 5.12
C ILE A 8 4.36 -41.92 3.73
N LYS A 9 4.21 -42.86 2.80
CA LYS A 9 3.75 -42.54 1.43
C LYS A 9 2.33 -41.98 1.41
N LYS A 10 1.42 -42.55 2.21
CA LYS A 10 0.05 -42.02 2.35
C LYS A 10 0.05 -40.61 2.93
N LEU A 11 0.86 -40.36 3.95
CA LEU A 11 0.98 -39.04 4.57
C LEU A 11 1.55 -38.00 3.59
N ALA A 12 2.61 -38.35 2.87
CA ALA A 12 3.22 -37.49 1.84
C ALA A 12 2.23 -37.18 0.71
N LYS A 13 1.47 -38.18 0.24
CA LYS A 13 0.43 -38.00 -0.79
C LYS A 13 -0.67 -37.04 -0.31
N ARG A 14 -1.13 -37.20 0.94
CA ARG A 14 -2.14 -36.30 1.54
C ARG A 14 -1.62 -34.87 1.71
N ALA A 15 -0.37 -34.70 2.14
CA ALA A 15 0.26 -33.39 2.29
C ALA A 15 0.39 -32.66 0.94
N LYS A 16 0.82 -33.36 -0.12
CA LYS A 16 0.90 -32.81 -1.48
C LYS A 16 -0.48 -32.40 -2.01
N ALA A 17 -1.49 -33.25 -1.82
CA ALA A 17 -2.86 -32.93 -2.22
C ALA A 17 -3.44 -31.71 -1.50
N ARG A 18 -3.08 -31.49 -0.22
CA ARG A 18 -3.45 -30.27 0.51
C ARG A 18 -2.77 -29.03 -0.10
N LYS A 19 -1.46 -29.11 -0.36
CA LYS A 19 -0.69 -27.99 -0.96
C LYS A 19 -1.20 -27.62 -2.36
N ASN A 20 -1.53 -28.60 -3.19
CA ASN A 20 -2.04 -28.35 -4.54
C ASN A 20 -3.38 -27.60 -4.58
N LYS A 21 -4.17 -27.65 -3.51
CA LYS A 21 -5.46 -26.95 -3.41
C LYS A 21 -5.31 -25.51 -2.93
N VAL A 22 -4.16 -25.14 -2.40
CA VAL A 22 -3.90 -23.78 -1.92
C VAL A 22 -3.37 -22.98 -3.10
N VAL A 23 -4.14 -21.98 -3.53
CA VAL A 23 -3.64 -20.98 -4.48
C VAL A 23 -2.52 -20.22 -3.77
N PRO A 24 -1.28 -20.26 -4.26
CA PRO A 24 -0.19 -19.50 -3.65
C PRO A 24 -0.52 -18.02 -3.73
N SER A 25 -0.32 -17.29 -2.62
CA SER A 25 -0.48 -15.85 -2.62
C SER A 25 0.47 -15.23 -3.64
N ASN A 26 -0.06 -14.39 -4.53
CA ASN A 26 0.78 -13.62 -5.44
C ASN A 26 1.48 -12.51 -4.64
N PRO A 27 2.81 -12.50 -4.53
CA PRO A 27 3.54 -11.45 -3.80
C PRO A 27 3.44 -10.08 -4.51
N SER A 28 3.10 -10.07 -5.80
CA SER A 28 2.78 -8.85 -6.55
C SER A 28 1.27 -8.70 -6.69
N SER A 29 0.60 -8.26 -5.63
CA SER A 29 -0.82 -7.88 -5.68
C SER A 29 -1.06 -6.55 -6.44
N LYS A 30 -0.01 -5.99 -7.06
CA LYS A 30 -0.15 -4.82 -7.92
C LYS A 30 -0.74 -5.30 -9.25
N PRO A 31 -1.84 -4.71 -9.72
CA PRO A 31 -2.34 -4.99 -11.06
C PRO A 31 -1.20 -4.69 -12.05
N VAL A 32 -0.80 -5.70 -12.81
CA VAL A 32 0.15 -5.51 -13.91
C VAL A 32 -0.54 -4.55 -14.88
N GLU A 33 0.00 -3.35 -15.05
CA GLU A 33 -0.43 -2.42 -16.09
C GLU A 33 -0.31 -3.14 -17.44
N ARG A 34 -1.43 -3.67 -17.93
CA ARG A 34 -1.52 -4.29 -19.26
C ARG A 34 -1.27 -3.20 -20.30
N TYR A 35 -0.96 -3.60 -21.54
CA TYR A 35 -0.66 -2.70 -22.66
C TYR A 35 -1.65 -1.54 -22.77
N ILE A 36 -1.26 -0.40 -22.19
CA ILE A 36 -1.89 0.90 -22.36
C ILE A 36 -1.16 1.62 -23.49
N SER A 37 -1.93 2.33 -24.33
CA SER A 37 -1.33 3.15 -25.37
C SER A 37 -0.47 4.25 -24.75
N LYS A 38 0.53 4.77 -25.49
CA LYS A 38 1.40 5.86 -24.99
C LYS A 38 0.58 7.06 -24.52
N ALA A 39 -0.48 7.41 -25.25
CA ALA A 39 -1.38 8.50 -24.93
C ALA A 39 -2.16 8.29 -23.62
N GLU A 40 -2.57 7.05 -23.32
CA GLU A 40 -3.25 6.73 -22.06
C GLU A 40 -2.30 6.76 -20.88
N ARG A 41 -1.04 6.34 -21.07
CA ARG A 41 -0.01 6.41 -20.02
C ARG A 41 0.31 7.86 -19.63
N GLU A 42 0.39 8.77 -20.60
CA GLU A 42 0.61 10.20 -20.34
C GLU A 42 -0.55 10.83 -19.55
N LYS A 43 -1.80 10.47 -19.89
CA LYS A 43 -2.98 10.93 -19.14
C LYS A 43 -2.99 10.44 -17.69
N ILE A 44 -2.63 9.18 -17.46
CA ILE A 44 -2.54 8.60 -16.12
C ILE A 44 -1.40 9.24 -15.32
N ALA A 45 -0.25 9.47 -15.94
CA ALA A 45 0.89 10.12 -15.29
C ALA A 45 0.58 11.56 -14.89
N LEU A 46 -0.12 12.32 -15.74
CA LEU A 46 -0.55 13.69 -15.45
C LEU A 46 -1.58 13.71 -14.31
N ALA A 47 -2.56 12.80 -14.34
CA ALA A 47 -3.54 12.66 -13.26
C ALA A 47 -2.88 12.29 -11.91
N ALA A 48 -1.94 11.34 -11.92
CA ALA A 48 -1.20 10.93 -10.73
C ALA A 48 -0.30 12.05 -10.17
N ALA A 49 0.33 12.84 -11.04
CA ALA A 49 1.12 14.00 -10.62
C ALA A 49 0.24 15.10 -10.01
N ALA A 50 -0.96 15.33 -10.55
CA ALA A 50 -1.92 16.28 -9.99
C ALA A 50 -2.46 15.82 -8.62
N GLU A 51 -2.75 14.53 -8.46
CA GLU A 51 -3.22 13.96 -7.18
C GLU A 51 -2.12 14.01 -6.11
N GLN A 52 -0.86 13.75 -6.47
CA GLN A 52 0.28 13.91 -5.56
C GLN A 52 0.54 15.38 -5.20
N ALA A 53 0.33 16.33 -6.13
CA ALA A 53 0.44 17.75 -5.84
C ALA A 53 -0.70 18.26 -4.93
N ALA A 54 -1.90 17.71 -5.07
CA ALA A 54 -3.02 18.03 -4.18
C ALA A 54 -2.80 17.47 -2.77
N ALA A 55 -2.37 16.22 -2.64
CA ALA A 55 -2.11 15.57 -1.35
C ALA A 55 -0.96 16.21 -0.54
N ASN A 56 0.00 16.86 -1.21
CA ASN A 56 1.10 17.57 -0.55
C ASN A 56 0.77 19.03 -0.14
N ASN A 57 -0.35 19.59 -0.59
CA ASN A 57 -0.74 20.97 -0.24
C ASN A 57 -1.56 21.07 1.06
N ASP A 58 -2.04 19.96 1.61
CA ASP A 58 -2.84 19.96 2.85
C ASP A 58 -1.99 19.97 4.15
N THR A 59 -0.66 19.98 4.07
CA THR A 59 0.22 19.95 5.27
C THR A 59 0.96 21.24 5.60
N ASP A 60 0.81 22.31 4.84
CA ASP A 60 1.46 23.60 5.14
C ASP A 60 0.45 24.75 5.16
N THR A 61 -0.30 24.86 6.26
CA THR A 61 -0.94 26.12 6.65
C THR A 61 -0.12 26.73 7.78
N PRO A 62 0.62 27.84 7.58
CA PRO A 62 1.30 28.53 8.66
C PRO A 62 0.25 29.33 9.44
N ALA A 63 -0.01 28.92 10.69
CA ALA A 63 -0.78 29.72 11.64
C ALA A 63 0.14 30.81 12.23
N GLU A 64 0.13 32.00 11.63
CA GLU A 64 0.58 33.23 12.29
C GLU A 64 -0.55 34.25 12.37
N ALA A 65 -0.50 35.02 13.45
CA ALA A 65 -1.26 36.24 13.76
C ALA A 65 -2.68 36.08 14.35
N VAL A 66 -2.75 35.77 15.64
CA VAL A 66 -3.75 36.41 16.51
C VAL A 66 -3.01 37.34 17.48
N VAL A 67 -3.32 38.61 17.27
CA VAL A 67 -2.94 39.82 18.00
C VAL A 67 -3.25 39.68 19.49
N ASP A 68 -2.28 39.98 20.35
CA ASP A 68 -2.56 40.28 21.76
C ASP A 68 -1.68 41.43 22.27
N THR A 69 -2.30 42.59 22.40
CA THR A 69 -1.91 43.73 23.24
C THR A 69 -3.20 44.57 23.36
N PRO A 70 -3.55 45.24 24.47
CA PRO A 70 -2.67 45.71 25.56
C PRO A 70 -3.23 45.63 27.00
N GLU A 71 -2.38 45.42 28.01
CA GLU A 71 -2.72 45.76 29.40
C GLU A 71 -1.45 46.19 30.17
N THR A 72 -1.15 47.49 30.26
CA THR A 72 -1.45 48.43 31.37
C THR A 72 -0.50 48.33 32.58
N ALA A 73 0.31 49.38 32.74
CA ALA A 73 0.92 49.95 33.95
C ALA A 73 1.79 49.07 34.87
N ASP A 74 3.05 49.48 35.05
CA ASP A 74 3.48 49.95 36.38
C ASP A 74 4.69 50.90 36.29
N LYS A 75 4.55 52.03 36.99
CA LYS A 75 5.60 52.97 37.36
C LYS A 75 6.15 52.52 38.70
N GLU A 76 7.47 52.51 38.86
CA GLU A 76 8.18 53.06 40.03
C GLU A 76 9.69 53.16 39.74
#